data_AF-A0A2G6JFM9-F1
#
_entry.id   AF-A0A2G6JFM9-F1
#
_cell.length_a   1.000
_cell.length_b   1.000
_cell.length_c   1.000
_cell.angle_alpha   90.00
_cell.angle_beta   90.00
_cell.angle_gamma   90.00
#
_symmetry.space_group_name_H-M   'P 1'
#
loop_
_entity.id
_entity.type
_entity.pdbx_description
1 polymer ?
#
loop_
_entity_poly.entity_id
_entity_poly.type
_entity_poly.pdbx_seq_one_letter_code
_entity_poly.pdbx_strand_id
1 'polypeptide(L)'
;MATARAPEIKKGMTVILDGELFEVSKRDHVTPGKGQAVHHVELRNLKTGNQRRLRLASGDSVELAYLDKKSCTYLYKDNTGYVFMDEADYEQYVLPGNVIEDSMHYIKDNSPIMVTFFDGEAVSVELPTSVVLEVIEAEEAAKGNTATNVTKPVKVETGLEVRTPAHIRVGDKIKISTEDSSFLGRVKE
;
A
#
# COMPACT_ATOMS: atom_id res chain seq x y z
N MET A 1 -23.40 3.99 -11.15
CA MET A 1 -21.94 4.01 -11.33
C MET A 1 -21.61 4.84 -12.56
N ALA A 2 -20.60 5.70 -12.49
CA ALA A 2 -20.19 6.50 -13.63
C ALA A 2 -19.46 5.63 -14.65
N THR A 3 -19.60 5.94 -15.94
CA THR A 3 -18.90 5.23 -17.02
C THR A 3 -18.06 6.21 -17.82
N ALA A 4 -16.85 5.81 -18.21
CA ALA A 4 -15.99 6.57 -19.10
C ALA A 4 -15.79 5.83 -20.43
N ARG A 5 -15.83 6.56 -21.54
CA ARG A 5 -15.45 6.00 -22.84
C ARG A 5 -13.94 5.88 -22.95
N ALA A 6 -13.46 4.98 -23.80
CA ALA A 6 -12.04 4.75 -24.02
C ALA A 6 -11.21 6.02 -24.32
N PRO A 7 -11.73 7.05 -25.02
CA PRO A 7 -11.06 8.35 -25.17
C PRO A 7 -10.82 9.12 -23.87
N GLU A 8 -11.68 8.94 -22.87
CA GLU A 8 -11.75 9.71 -21.63
C GLU A 8 -10.89 9.12 -20.50
N ILE A 9 -10.50 7.84 -20.62
CA ILE A 9 -9.67 7.14 -19.62
C ILE A 9 -8.30 7.82 -19.49
N LYS A 10 -7.91 8.17 -18.27
CA LYS A 10 -6.61 8.80 -17.97
C LYS A 10 -5.83 7.95 -16.97
N LYS A 11 -4.51 8.13 -16.97
CA LYS A 11 -3.64 7.58 -15.93
C LYS A 11 -4.11 8.06 -14.56
N GLY A 12 -4.13 7.15 -13.58
CA GLY A 12 -4.60 7.40 -12.21
C GLY A 12 -6.11 7.31 -12.02
N MET A 13 -6.90 7.10 -13.08
CA MET A 13 -8.31 6.76 -12.89
C MET A 13 -8.46 5.32 -12.39
N THR A 14 -9.45 5.09 -11.54
CA THR A 14 -9.81 3.73 -11.09
C THR A 14 -11.01 3.25 -11.88
N VAL A 15 -10.95 2.01 -12.34
CA VAL A 15 -12.00 1.34 -13.11
C VAL A 15 -12.41 0.04 -12.42
N ILE A 16 -13.67 -0.32 -12.59
CA ILE A 16 -14.20 -1.61 -12.13
C ILE A 16 -14.19 -2.56 -13.32
N LEU A 17 -13.53 -3.70 -13.16
CA LEU A 17 -13.52 -4.77 -14.16
C LEU A 17 -13.68 -6.12 -13.46
N ASP A 18 -14.66 -6.90 -13.91
CA ASP A 18 -14.96 -8.22 -13.35
C ASP A 18 -15.19 -8.20 -11.81
N GLY A 19 -15.72 -7.07 -11.29
CA GLY A 19 -15.96 -6.87 -9.86
C GLY A 19 -14.72 -6.46 -9.04
N GLU A 20 -13.57 -6.27 -9.67
CA GLU A 20 -12.33 -5.83 -9.00
C GLU A 20 -11.96 -4.39 -9.37
N LEU A 21 -11.27 -3.71 -8.46
CA LEU A 21 -10.78 -2.35 -8.63
C LEU A 21 -9.38 -2.33 -9.27
N PHE A 22 -9.26 -1.59 -10.37
CA PHE A 22 -7.99 -1.41 -11.08
C PHE A 22 -7.67 0.07 -11.26
N GLU A 23 -6.43 0.46 -10.95
CA GLU A 23 -5.91 1.79 -11.29
C GLU A 23 -5.24 1.77 -12.68
N VAL A 24 -5.52 2.78 -13.50
CA VAL A 24 -4.88 2.95 -14.81
C VAL A 24 -3.43 3.40 -14.64
N SER A 25 -2.48 2.50 -14.92
CA SER A 25 -1.04 2.79 -14.84
C SER A 25 -0.52 3.47 -16.11
N LYS A 26 -1.02 3.07 -17.28
CA LYS A 26 -0.60 3.60 -18.58
C LYS A 26 -1.73 3.54 -19.60
N ARG A 27 -1.69 4.44 -20.58
CA ARG A 27 -2.57 4.43 -21.74
C ARG A 27 -1.80 4.79 -23.00
N ASP A 28 -1.99 3.99 -24.04
CA ASP A 28 -1.48 4.25 -25.39
C ASP A 28 -2.67 4.34 -26.36
N HIS A 29 -2.62 5.30 -27.29
CA HIS A 29 -3.60 5.44 -28.36
C HIS A 29 -2.94 5.18 -29.71
N VAL A 30 -3.53 4.28 -30.48
CA VAL A 30 -3.03 3.90 -31.80
C VAL A 30 -4.12 4.16 -32.83
N THR A 31 -3.80 5.02 -33.81
CA THR A 31 -4.65 5.29 -34.96
C THR A 31 -4.01 4.66 -36.19
N PRO A 32 -4.46 3.47 -36.62
CA PRO A 32 -3.93 2.84 -37.82
C PRO A 32 -4.35 3.61 -39.07
N GLY A 33 -3.51 3.63 -40.11
CA GLY A 33 -3.81 4.31 -41.37
C GLY A 33 -5.06 3.78 -42.10
N LYS A 34 -5.50 2.57 -41.76
CA LYS A 34 -6.82 2.01 -42.07
C LYS A 34 -7.33 1.23 -40.85
N GLY A 35 -8.56 1.51 -40.41
CA GLY A 35 -9.21 0.83 -39.28
C GLY A 35 -9.70 1.78 -38.19
N GLN A 36 -10.36 1.24 -37.17
CA GLN A 36 -10.80 2.01 -36.01
C GLN A 36 -9.64 2.26 -35.06
N ALA A 37 -9.64 3.42 -34.43
CA ALA A 37 -8.62 3.76 -33.44
C ALA A 37 -8.79 2.91 -32.17
N VAL A 38 -7.66 2.56 -31.57
CA VAL A 38 -7.58 1.63 -30.45
C VAL A 38 -6.87 2.29 -29.29
N HIS A 39 -7.36 2.03 -28.07
CA HIS A 39 -6.73 2.41 -26.83
C HIS A 39 -6.23 1.16 -26.12
N HIS A 40 -4.93 1.09 -25.87
CA HIS A 40 -4.32 0.09 -25.02
C HIS A 40 -4.16 0.69 -23.63
N VAL A 41 -4.81 0.10 -22.64
CA VAL A 41 -4.77 0.57 -21.25
C VAL A 41 -4.08 -0.50 -20.42
N GLU A 42 -3.05 -0.12 -19.69
CA GLU A 42 -2.44 -0.95 -18.65
C GLU A 42 -3.03 -0.57 -17.31
N LEU A 43 -3.37 -1.59 -16.54
CA LEU A 43 -4.13 -1.51 -15.32
C LEU A 43 -3.37 -2.24 -14.21
N ARG A 44 -3.43 -1.74 -12.98
CA ARG A 44 -2.90 -2.39 -11.79
C ARG A 44 -4.04 -2.67 -10.83
N ASN A 45 -4.24 -3.93 -10.46
CA ASN A 45 -5.24 -4.32 -9.47
C ASN A 45 -4.86 -3.69 -8.12
N LEU A 46 -5.79 -3.00 -7.47
CA LEU A 46 -5.52 -2.29 -6.22
C LEU A 46 -5.39 -3.21 -5.01
N LYS A 47 -5.95 -4.42 -5.07
CA LYS A 47 -5.88 -5.41 -4.00
C LYS A 47 -4.68 -6.35 -4.14
N THR A 48 -4.40 -6.82 -5.34
CA THR A 48 -3.36 -7.85 -5.58
C THR A 48 -2.08 -7.28 -6.20
N GLY A 49 -2.09 -6.04 -6.68
CA GLY A 49 -0.97 -5.44 -7.40
C GLY A 49 -0.72 -5.99 -8.82
N ASN A 50 -1.48 -7.01 -9.24
CA ASN A 50 -1.33 -7.64 -10.55
C ASN A 50 -1.60 -6.65 -11.69
N GLN A 51 -0.81 -6.74 -12.75
CA GLN A 51 -1.01 -5.93 -13.95
C GLN A 51 -1.92 -6.63 -14.95
N ARG A 52 -2.83 -5.88 -15.57
CA ARG A 52 -3.72 -6.34 -16.63
C ARG A 52 -3.67 -5.37 -17.80
N ARG A 53 -3.75 -5.88 -19.03
CA ARG A 53 -3.82 -5.05 -20.23
C ARG A 53 -5.21 -5.16 -20.86
N LEU A 54 -5.82 -4.02 -21.13
CA LEU A 54 -7.14 -3.90 -21.74
C LEU A 54 -7.01 -3.22 -23.11
N ARG A 55 -7.70 -3.75 -24.11
CA ARG A 55 -7.76 -3.17 -25.46
C ARG A 55 -9.18 -2.69 -25.70
N LEU A 56 -9.33 -1.39 -25.91
CA LEU A 56 -10.62 -0.73 -26.09
C LEU A 56 -10.69 -0.05 -27.46
N ALA A 57 -11.77 -0.26 -28.18
CA ALA A 57 -12.15 0.61 -29.30
C ALA A 57 -12.68 1.95 -28.77
N SER A 58 -12.67 2.98 -29.61
CA SER A 58 -13.14 4.33 -29.21
C SER A 58 -14.61 4.39 -28.75
N GLY A 59 -15.43 3.41 -29.14
CA GLY A 59 -16.82 3.29 -28.69
C GLY A 59 -17.00 2.54 -27.37
N ASP A 60 -15.97 1.83 -26.89
CA ASP A 60 -16.06 1.04 -25.67
C ASP A 60 -16.06 1.95 -24.44
N SER A 61 -16.74 1.50 -23.39
CA SER A 61 -16.80 2.18 -22.10
C SER A 61 -16.41 1.24 -20.97
N VAL A 62 -15.86 1.81 -19.90
CA VAL A 62 -15.54 1.13 -18.65
C VAL A 62 -16.29 1.80 -17.50
N GLU A 63 -16.61 1.02 -16.48
CA GLU A 63 -17.14 1.55 -15.23
C GLU A 63 -16.02 2.21 -14.44
N LEU A 64 -16.30 3.40 -13.91
CA LEU A 64 -15.40 4.14 -13.05
C LEU A 64 -15.70 3.84 -11.59
N ALA A 65 -14.63 3.67 -10.83
CA ALA A 65 -14.66 3.76 -9.39
C ALA A 65 -14.08 5.12 -8.98
N TYR A 66 -14.82 5.88 -8.19
CA TYR A 66 -14.26 7.06 -7.53
C TYR A 66 -13.68 6.59 -6.20
N LEU A 67 -12.38 6.79 -6.06
CA LEU A 67 -11.69 6.52 -4.82
C LEU A 67 -11.44 7.83 -4.12
N ASP A 68 -11.93 7.93 -2.89
CA ASP A 68 -11.68 9.06 -2.02
C ASP A 68 -10.50 8.72 -1.12
N LYS A 69 -9.40 9.48 -1.25
CA LYS A 69 -8.25 9.36 -0.35
C LYS A 69 -8.40 10.38 0.76
N LYS A 70 -8.52 9.91 1.99
CA LYS A 70 -8.64 10.75 3.19
C LYS A 70 -7.40 10.57 4.06
N SER A 71 -6.97 11.66 4.69
CA SER A 71 -5.94 11.62 5.73
C SER A 71 -6.62 11.17 7.02
N CYS A 72 -6.19 10.04 7.57
CA CYS A 72 -6.77 9.49 8.78
C CYS A 72 -5.67 9.20 9.80
N THR A 73 -6.02 9.20 11.08
CA THR A 73 -5.16 8.68 12.14
C THR A 73 -5.62 7.27 12.52
N TYR A 74 -4.68 6.32 12.56
CA TYR A 74 -4.97 4.99 13.10
C TYR A 74 -5.13 5.06 14.62
N LEU A 75 -6.25 4.58 15.15
CA LEU A 75 -6.56 4.66 16.58
C LEU A 75 -6.18 3.36 17.32
N TYR A 76 -6.86 2.25 17.00
CA TYR A 76 -6.68 0.95 17.64
C TYR A 76 -7.30 -0.18 16.81
N LYS A 77 -6.97 -1.41 17.15
CA LYS A 77 -7.61 -2.63 16.64
C LYS A 77 -8.72 -3.08 17.59
N ASP A 78 -9.91 -3.36 17.08
CA ASP A 78 -11.01 -3.99 17.81
C ASP A 78 -11.31 -5.41 17.28
N ASN A 79 -12.39 -6.03 17.75
CA ASN A 79 -12.77 -7.38 17.33
C ASN A 79 -13.29 -7.45 15.88
N THR A 80 -13.66 -6.31 15.29
CA THR A 80 -14.22 -6.21 13.94
C THR A 80 -13.20 -5.79 12.90
N GLY A 81 -12.16 -5.06 13.31
CA GLY A 81 -11.12 -4.57 12.40
C GLY A 81 -10.20 -3.54 13.02
N TYR A 82 -9.59 -2.73 12.17
CA TYR A 82 -8.76 -1.59 12.55
C TYR A 82 -9.58 -0.30 12.42
N VAL A 83 -9.55 0.52 13.47
CA VAL A 83 -10.32 1.77 13.56
C VAL A 83 -9.43 2.95 13.18
N PHE A 84 -9.91 3.77 12.25
CA PHE A 84 -9.27 4.99 11.77
C PHE A 84 -10.19 6.17 11.99
N MET A 85 -9.62 7.34 12.25
CA MET A 85 -10.36 8.60 12.39
C MET A 85 -9.92 9.56 11.30
N ASP A 86 -10.86 10.07 10.51
CA ASP A 86 -10.58 11.11 9.52
C ASP A 86 -10.20 12.43 10.20
N GLU A 87 -9.14 13.08 9.72
CA GLU A 87 -8.62 14.32 10.29
C GLU A 87 -9.48 15.56 9.93
N ALA A 88 -10.33 15.48 8.91
CA ALA A 88 -11.15 16.59 8.43
C ALA A 88 -12.49 16.71 9.16
N ASP A 89 -13.19 15.59 9.37
CA ASP A 89 -14.53 15.55 9.95
C ASP A 89 -14.62 14.77 11.27
N TYR A 90 -13.53 14.14 11.71
CA TYR A 90 -13.45 13.30 12.91
C TYR A 90 -14.38 12.07 12.86
N GLU A 91 -14.86 11.67 11.69
CA GLU A 91 -15.60 10.42 11.53
C GLU A 91 -14.67 9.21 11.70
N GLN A 92 -15.21 8.15 12.30
CA GLN A 92 -14.48 6.90 12.52
C GLN A 92 -14.92 5.85 11.50
N TYR A 93 -13.93 5.18 10.93
CA TYR A 93 -14.11 4.13 9.94
C TYR A 93 -13.40 2.86 10.39
N VAL A 94 -14.03 1.72 10.12
CA VAL A 94 -13.48 0.40 10.47
C VAL A 94 -13.09 -0.32 9.19
N LEU A 95 -11.82 -0.72 9.08
CA LEU A 95 -11.39 -1.67 8.05
C LEU A 95 -11.27 -3.08 8.62
N PRO A 96 -11.93 -4.07 7.99
CA PRO A 96 -11.73 -5.46 8.30
C PRO A 96 -10.25 -5.87 8.19
N GLY A 97 -9.75 -6.59 9.20
CA GLY A 97 -8.32 -6.93 9.27
C GLY A 97 -7.83 -7.79 8.11
N ASN A 98 -8.68 -8.64 7.55
CA ASN A 98 -8.35 -9.52 6.41
C ASN A 98 -7.87 -8.79 5.14
N VAL A 99 -8.05 -7.47 5.04
CA VAL A 99 -7.61 -6.68 3.88
C VAL A 99 -6.27 -5.97 4.13
N ILE A 100 -5.98 -5.61 5.39
CA ILE A 100 -4.87 -4.71 5.72
C ILE A 100 -3.94 -5.23 6.83
N GLU A 101 -4.14 -6.45 7.31
CA GLU A 101 -3.37 -7.02 8.43
C GLU A 101 -1.85 -6.97 8.17
N ASP A 102 -1.41 -7.33 6.97
CA ASP A 102 0.00 -7.25 6.58
C ASP A 102 0.54 -5.80 6.68
N SER A 103 -0.24 -4.83 6.22
CA SER A 103 0.12 -3.41 6.25
C SER A 103 0.18 -2.86 7.67
N MET A 104 -0.68 -3.33 8.57
CA MET A 104 -0.75 -2.86 9.95
C MET A 104 0.48 -3.25 10.77
N HIS A 105 1.28 -4.24 10.35
CA HIS A 105 2.56 -4.56 10.99
C HIS A 105 3.61 -3.45 10.88
N TYR A 106 3.43 -2.47 9.99
CA TYR A 106 4.35 -1.35 9.80
C TYR A 106 3.88 -0.05 10.45
N ILE A 107 2.63 -0.01 10.93
CA ILE A 107 1.97 1.20 11.39
C ILE A 107 1.92 1.19 12.92
N LYS A 108 2.29 2.31 13.55
CA LYS A 108 2.12 2.49 14.99
C LYS A 108 0.75 3.08 15.29
N ASP A 109 0.25 2.81 16.50
CA ASP A 109 -0.92 3.52 17.02
C ASP A 109 -0.70 5.05 16.97
N ASN A 110 -1.76 5.80 16.65
CA ASN A 110 -1.74 7.25 16.42
C ASN A 110 -0.87 7.74 15.25
N SER A 111 -0.53 6.87 14.30
CA SER A 111 0.17 7.31 13.08
C SER A 111 -0.81 7.92 12.07
N PRO A 112 -0.44 9.04 11.41
CA PRO A 112 -1.18 9.52 10.25
C PRO A 112 -0.99 8.54 9.09
N ILE A 113 -2.07 8.18 8.42
CA ILE A 113 -2.10 7.27 7.29
C ILE A 113 -3.14 7.73 6.27
N MET A 114 -2.86 7.48 5.00
CA MET A 114 -3.82 7.77 3.94
C MET A 114 -4.70 6.54 3.72
N VAL A 115 -6.00 6.69 3.95
CA VAL A 115 -6.99 5.63 3.75
C VAL A 115 -7.73 5.90 2.45
N THR A 116 -7.87 4.86 1.64
CA THR A 116 -8.62 4.90 0.39
C THR A 116 -10.02 4.34 0.63
N PHE A 117 -11.02 5.11 0.25
CA PHE A 117 -12.44 4.78 0.33
C PHE A 117 -13.02 4.55 -1.07
N PHE A 118 -13.95 3.62 -1.16
CA PHE A 118 -14.73 3.33 -2.36
C PHE A 118 -16.21 3.24 -1.97
N ASP A 119 -17.06 4.06 -2.58
CA ASP A 119 -18.50 4.14 -2.25
C ASP A 119 -18.79 4.32 -0.74
N GLY A 120 -17.91 5.04 -0.02
CA GLY A 120 -18.03 5.29 1.41
C GLY A 120 -17.46 4.19 2.31
N GLU A 121 -17.03 3.05 1.74
CA GLU A 121 -16.37 1.98 2.47
C GLU A 121 -14.86 2.08 2.34
N ALA A 122 -14.15 1.91 3.45
CA ALA A 122 -12.69 1.95 3.46
C ALA A 122 -12.13 0.63 2.88
N VAL A 123 -11.36 0.73 1.79
CA VAL A 123 -10.90 -0.43 1.02
C VAL A 123 -9.42 -0.75 1.18
N SER A 124 -8.58 0.24 1.43
CA SER A 124 -7.15 0.03 1.62
C SER A 124 -6.49 1.17 2.38
N VAL A 125 -5.30 0.90 2.88
CA VAL A 125 -4.41 1.90 3.48
C VAL A 125 -3.16 2.04 2.64
N GLU A 126 -2.72 3.28 2.43
CA GLU A 126 -1.47 3.57 1.71
C GLU A 126 -0.34 3.69 2.73
N LEU A 127 0.59 2.74 2.67
CA LEU A 127 1.78 2.76 3.50
C LEU A 127 2.81 3.75 2.93
N PRO A 128 3.55 4.46 3.79
CA PRO A 128 4.75 5.15 3.34
C PRO A 128 5.75 4.12 2.81
N THR A 129 6.62 4.53 1.89
CA THR A 129 7.67 3.65 1.32
C THR A 129 8.63 3.07 2.36
N SER A 130 8.72 3.72 3.52
CA SER A 130 9.51 3.26 4.65
C SER A 130 8.95 3.78 5.94
N VAL A 131 9.08 2.99 7.01
CA VAL A 131 8.64 3.31 8.36
C VAL A 131 9.84 3.31 9.31
N VAL A 132 9.73 4.06 10.40
CA VAL A 132 10.75 4.08 11.46
C VAL A 132 10.15 3.45 12.71
N LEU A 133 10.69 2.29 13.08
CA LEU A 133 10.23 1.51 14.22
C LEU A 133 11.38 1.29 15.21
N GLU A 134 11.05 1.24 16.49
CA GLU A 134 11.99 0.98 17.58
C GLU A 134 12.15 -0.52 17.81
N VAL A 135 13.40 -0.94 18.01
CA VAL A 135 13.73 -2.33 18.34
C VAL A 135 13.44 -2.61 19.80
N ILE A 136 12.51 -3.53 20.08
CA ILE A 136 12.15 -3.95 21.44
C ILE A 136 12.89 -5.22 21.88
N GLU A 137 13.25 -6.10 20.94
CA GLU A 137 14.00 -7.33 21.22
C GLU A 137 15.07 -7.53 20.17
N ALA A 138 16.28 -7.90 20.58
CA ALA A 138 17.37 -8.20 19.67
C ALA A 138 18.20 -9.36 20.20
N GLU A 139 18.35 -10.43 19.40
CA GLU A 139 19.19 -11.55 19.78
C GLU A 139 20.68 -11.13 19.88
N GLU A 140 21.44 -11.80 20.75
CA GLU A 140 22.88 -11.65 20.78
C GLU A 140 23.48 -12.31 19.53
N ALA A 141 24.22 -11.55 18.73
CA ALA A 141 24.94 -12.11 17.60
C ALA A 141 25.94 -13.16 18.10
N ALA A 142 25.92 -14.36 17.50
CA ALA A 142 26.81 -15.45 17.88
C ALA A 142 28.28 -14.97 17.88
N LYS A 143 28.89 -14.97 19.08
CA LYS A 143 30.31 -14.66 19.32
C LYS A 143 31.20 -15.67 18.59
N GLY A 144 31.42 -15.49 17.29
CA GLY A 144 32.22 -16.41 16.49
C GLY A 144 32.16 -16.21 14.98
N ASN A 145 31.17 -15.47 14.46
CA ASN A 145 31.14 -15.16 13.02
C ASN A 145 32.03 -13.95 12.71
N THR A 146 33.26 -14.20 12.25
CA THR A 146 34.20 -13.23 11.67
C THR A 146 33.84 -12.82 10.23
N ALA A 147 32.65 -13.17 9.74
CA ALA A 147 32.19 -12.79 8.42
C ALA A 147 31.76 -11.32 8.40
N THR A 148 32.37 -10.53 7.51
CA THR A 148 31.87 -9.20 7.13
C THR A 148 30.43 -9.40 6.64
N ASN A 149 29.44 -8.80 7.32
CA ASN A 149 27.98 -8.88 7.04
C ASN A 149 27.14 -9.91 7.83
N VAL A 150 27.44 -10.13 9.12
CA VAL A 150 26.52 -10.88 10.02
C VAL A 150 25.22 -10.09 10.22
N THR A 151 24.10 -10.69 9.81
CA THR A 151 22.74 -10.21 10.12
C THR A 151 22.15 -11.02 11.26
N LYS A 152 21.32 -10.37 12.07
CA LYS A 152 20.55 -10.98 13.16
C LYS A 152 19.07 -10.59 13.06
N PRO A 153 18.15 -11.47 13.47
CA PRO A 153 16.76 -11.08 13.62
C PRO A 153 16.60 -10.13 14.82
N VAL A 154 15.77 -9.12 14.66
CA VAL A 154 15.32 -8.23 15.74
C VAL A 154 13.81 -8.06 15.63
N LYS A 155 13.15 -7.87 16.76
CA LYS A 155 11.71 -7.58 16.85
C LYS A 155 11.51 -6.10 17.15
N VAL A 156 10.61 -5.47 16.40
CA VAL A 156 10.23 -4.07 16.61
C VAL A 156 8.93 -3.94 17.38
N GLU A 157 8.60 -2.72 17.82
CA GLU A 157 7.45 -2.42 18.69
C GLU A 157 6.09 -2.91 18.14
N THR A 158 5.95 -3.04 16.82
CA THR A 158 4.74 -3.58 16.17
C THR A 158 4.68 -5.11 16.17
N GLY A 159 5.72 -5.78 16.67
CA GLY A 159 5.88 -7.23 16.66
C GLY A 159 6.52 -7.81 15.38
N LEU A 160 6.78 -6.98 14.37
CA LEU A 160 7.45 -7.38 13.13
C LEU A 160 8.89 -7.85 13.40
N GLU A 161 9.29 -8.96 12.78
CA GLU A 161 10.67 -9.44 12.81
C GLU A 161 11.44 -8.96 11.56
N VAL A 162 12.59 -8.31 11.77
CA VAL A 162 13.43 -7.76 10.70
C VAL A 162 14.86 -8.23 10.84
N ARG A 163 15.51 -8.59 9.73
CA ARG A 163 16.95 -8.90 9.73
C ARG A 163 17.77 -7.62 9.66
N THR A 164 18.56 -7.37 10.70
CA THR A 164 19.39 -6.16 10.81
C THR A 164 20.86 -6.51 11.04
N PRO A 165 21.80 -5.59 10.81
CA PRO A 165 23.21 -5.82 11.13
C PRO A 165 23.43 -6.12 12.62
N ALA A 166 24.43 -6.94 12.94
CA ALA A 166 24.72 -7.38 14.31
C ALA A 166 24.90 -6.25 15.36
N HIS A 167 25.23 -5.03 14.93
CA HIS A 167 25.46 -3.88 15.80
C HIS A 167 24.19 -3.18 16.31
N ILE A 168 23.01 -3.49 15.75
CA ILE A 168 21.72 -2.92 16.19
C ILE A 168 21.37 -3.46 17.59
N ARG A 169 20.89 -2.59 18.48
CA ARG A 169 20.54 -2.93 19.86
C ARG A 169 19.08 -2.59 20.16
N VAL A 170 18.57 -3.13 21.26
CA VAL A 170 17.28 -2.72 21.82
C VAL A 170 17.31 -1.22 22.12
N GLY A 171 16.25 -0.51 21.74
CA GLY A 171 16.13 0.95 21.81
C GLY A 171 16.65 1.70 20.58
N ASP A 172 17.31 1.03 19.62
CA ASP A 172 17.67 1.67 18.35
C ASP A 172 16.41 1.85 17.47
N LYS A 173 16.27 3.03 16.86
CA LYS A 173 15.26 3.29 15.82
C LYS A 173 15.80 2.86 14.46
N ILE A 174 15.10 1.95 13.80
CA ILE A 174 15.48 1.42 12.49
C ILE A 174 14.46 1.80 11.43
N LYS A 175 14.97 2.14 10.25
CA LYS A 175 14.16 2.42 9.06
C LYS A 175 13.96 1.12 8.29
N ILE A 176 12.71 0.77 8.01
CA ILE A 176 12.30 -0.48 7.35
C ILE A 176 11.53 -0.13 6.08
N SER A 177 11.80 -0.85 5.00
CA SER A 177 11.03 -0.80 3.76
C SER A 177 9.70 -1.54 3.94
N THR A 178 8.59 -0.90 3.59
CA THR A 178 7.24 -1.50 3.67
C THR A 178 6.91 -2.42 2.48
N GLU A 179 7.75 -2.43 1.44
CA GLU A 179 7.56 -3.27 0.26
C GLU A 179 8.07 -4.70 0.49
N ASP A 180 9.21 -4.84 1.17
CA ASP A 180 9.93 -6.12 1.32
C ASP A 180 10.40 -6.40 2.77
N SER A 181 9.99 -5.57 3.73
CA SER A 181 10.45 -5.64 5.14
C SER A 181 11.97 -5.51 5.31
N SER A 182 12.69 -4.97 4.33
CA SER A 182 14.15 -4.87 4.42
C SER A 182 14.59 -3.74 5.35
N PHE A 183 15.71 -3.95 6.03
CA PHE A 183 16.38 -2.91 6.81
C PHE A 183 17.04 -1.89 5.86
N LEU A 184 16.63 -0.64 5.94
CA LEU A 184 17.16 0.47 5.14
C LEU A 184 18.26 1.25 5.85
N GLY A 185 18.26 1.25 7.19
CA GLY A 185 19.28 1.95 7.96
C GLY A 185 18.86 2.23 9.40
N ARG A 186 19.84 2.59 10.23
CA ARG A 186 19.56 3.09 11.58
C ARG A 186 19.31 4.59 11.52
N VAL A 187 18.21 5.05 12.09
CA VAL A 187 17.94 6.48 12.26
C VAL A 187 18.69 6.93 13.51
N LYS A 188 19.57 7.93 13.34
CA LYS A 188 20.11 8.67 14.48
C LYS A 188 19.24 9.90 14.63
N GLU A 189 18.65 10.05 15.81
CA GLU A 189 18.03 11.32 16.21
C GLU A 189 19.09 12.42 16.35
#